data_AF-A0A0A0N343-F1
#
_entry.id   AF-A0A0A0N343-F1
#
_cell.length_a   1.000
_cell.length_b   1.000
_cell.length_c   1.000
_cell.angle_alpha   90.00
_cell.angle_beta   90.00
_cell.angle_gamma   90.00
#
_symmetry.space_group_name_H-M   'P 1'
#
loop_
_entity.id
_entity.type
_entity.pdbx_description
1 polymer ?
#
loop_
_entity_poly.entity_id
_entity_poly.type
_entity_poly.pdbx_seq_one_letter_code
_entity_poly.pdbx_strand_id
1 'polypeptide(L)'
;MLDLLAPGLTPEQGERLTRPAYKQDFREREEAICDGSSWKLERRQHFEEQGSPSRDALRRGDWDEALRLLADRCDNLAAAAQGVRIVARGTVKWYNVEKGYGFIAVDNGADVFVHYSAVDMGGRPELKEGQRVEFEISQSDKGPQADEVKVETGPEPDAPGESREVLGIELLDGKLKFVSVQPDGSVKFFDSPGQLHNLLYVASMEAAGWKSLVRELEELINSPNTSEQDLQKFFEKNPEFLTGDAYEEAHPHVVLQRENDGPLIPDFALKPRNSAALCDLLELKLPKAKLLRVSKNRVRLTSAIMEACAQLREYQSYFEDVAKRVAVEKVYGLRFFRPRMMVLIGKRSEYSATDLRNAETDVPNLDIVTYDDVLARARARFRRR
;
A
#
# COMPACT_ATOMS: atom_id res chain seq x y z
N MET A 1 19.80 5.39 8.16
CA MET A 1 20.19 4.64 9.37
C MET A 1 19.96 5.61 10.52
N LEU A 2 18.82 5.50 11.21
CA LEU A 2 18.48 6.37 12.34
C LEU A 2 19.24 5.86 13.56
N ASP A 3 19.94 6.77 14.25
CA ASP A 3 20.82 6.51 15.38
C ASP A 3 20.08 5.74 16.50
N LEU A 4 20.57 4.57 16.88
CA LEU A 4 19.97 3.66 17.86
C LEU A 4 20.25 4.04 19.32
N LEU A 5 20.81 5.23 19.55
CA LEU A 5 21.07 5.79 20.87
C LEU A 5 20.58 7.25 20.90
N ALA A 6 19.27 7.44 20.79
CA ALA A 6 18.69 8.76 21.04
C ALA A 6 19.02 9.17 22.49
N PRO A 7 19.73 10.30 22.72
CA PRO A 7 19.99 10.76 24.08
C PRO A 7 18.67 11.03 24.80
N GLY A 8 18.65 10.82 26.12
CA GLY A 8 17.49 11.14 26.94
C GLY A 8 17.05 12.60 26.76
N LEU A 9 15.74 12.86 26.83
CA LEU A 9 15.19 14.21 26.70
C LEU A 9 15.85 15.15 27.71
N THR A 10 16.35 16.28 27.22
CA THR A 10 16.76 17.39 28.10
C THR A 10 15.51 18.02 28.73
N PRO A 11 15.59 18.69 29.90
CA PRO A 11 14.43 19.33 30.51
C PRO A 11 13.72 20.34 29.59
N GLU A 12 14.44 20.99 28.66
CA GLU A 12 13.84 21.88 27.67
C GLU A 12 13.05 21.12 26.56
N GLN A 13 13.34 19.83 26.38
CA GLN A 13 12.64 18.89 25.51
C GLN A 13 11.62 18.03 26.28
N GLY A 14 11.25 18.43 27.50
CA GLY A 14 10.19 17.85 28.32
C GLY A 14 10.55 16.54 29.04
N GLU A 15 9.54 15.92 29.66
CA GLU A 15 9.73 14.88 30.68
C GLU A 15 9.16 13.52 30.27
N ARG A 16 9.64 12.47 30.94
CA ARG A 16 9.11 11.13 30.76
C ARG A 16 7.84 10.95 31.56
N LEU A 17 6.77 10.55 30.89
CA LEU A 17 5.45 10.37 31.50
C LEU A 17 5.16 8.88 31.70
N THR A 18 4.48 8.55 32.80
CA THR A 18 3.90 7.22 32.95
C THR A 18 2.86 6.98 31.86
N ARG A 19 2.65 5.72 31.47
CA ARG A 19 1.66 5.36 30.43
C ARG A 19 0.27 5.97 30.62
N PRO A 20 -0.31 6.03 31.85
CA PRO A 20 -1.57 6.74 32.07
C PRO A 20 -1.48 8.25 31.80
N ALA A 21 -0.45 8.92 32.33
CA ALA A 21 -0.26 10.37 32.15
C ALA A 21 -0.01 10.75 30.68
N TYR A 22 0.77 9.94 29.95
CA TYR A 22 0.99 10.10 28.52
C TYR A 22 -0.31 10.00 27.72
N LYS A 23 -1.16 9.01 28.03
CA LYS A 23 -2.44 8.82 27.34
C LYS A 23 -3.44 9.93 27.63
N GLN A 24 -3.45 10.45 28.87
CA GLN A 24 -4.32 11.55 29.27
C GLN A 24 -3.94 12.83 28.52
N ASP A 25 -2.67 13.26 28.57
CA ASP A 25 -2.19 14.45 27.86
C ASP A 25 -2.42 14.33 26.34
N PHE A 26 -2.20 13.14 25.77
CA PHE A 26 -2.46 12.89 24.35
C PHE A 26 -3.92 13.15 23.96
N ARG A 27 -4.89 12.68 24.77
CA ARG A 27 -6.32 12.89 24.52
C ARG A 27 -6.72 14.35 24.66
N GLU A 28 -6.30 15.01 25.74
CA GLU A 28 -6.60 16.43 25.99
C GLU A 28 -6.10 17.32 24.84
N ARG A 29 -4.94 16.99 24.26
CA ARG A 29 -4.38 17.74 23.11
C ARG A 29 -5.03 17.36 21.78
N GLU A 30 -5.42 16.10 21.58
CA GLU A 30 -6.12 15.66 20.38
C GLU A 30 -7.52 16.32 20.29
N GLU A 31 -8.23 16.45 21.41
CA GLU A 31 -9.52 17.13 21.50
C GLU A 31 -9.42 18.65 21.24
N ALA A 32 -8.28 19.27 21.53
CA ALA A 32 -8.03 20.68 21.28
C ALA A 32 -7.74 21.04 19.80
N ILE A 33 -7.56 20.05 18.92
CA ILE A 33 -7.24 20.25 17.49
C ILE A 33 -8.54 20.04 16.67
N CYS A 34 -9.24 21.12 16.34
CA CYS A 34 -10.58 21.04 15.73
C CYS A 34 -10.62 21.09 14.19
N ASP A 35 -9.50 21.24 13.49
CA ASP A 35 -9.49 21.67 12.07
C ASP A 35 -8.72 20.77 11.09
N GLY A 36 -8.44 19.52 11.47
CA GLY A 36 -8.08 18.46 10.50
C GLY A 36 -6.79 18.67 9.69
N SER A 37 -6.04 19.75 9.92
CA SER A 37 -4.71 19.94 9.37
C SER A 37 -3.74 19.05 10.15
N SER A 38 -3.29 17.99 9.48
CA SER A 38 -2.44 16.93 10.00
C SER A 38 -0.99 17.40 10.27
N TRP A 39 -0.83 18.38 11.16
CA TRP A 39 0.48 18.75 11.71
C TRP A 39 0.98 17.75 12.76
N LYS A 40 0.37 16.55 12.90
CA LYS A 40 0.71 15.44 13.84
C LYS A 40 2.20 15.05 13.77
N LEU A 41 3.12 15.93 14.17
CA LEU A 41 4.58 15.76 14.33
C LEU A 41 5.34 17.07 14.67
N GLU A 42 4.82 18.28 14.40
CA GLU A 42 5.61 19.50 14.67
C GLU A 42 5.75 19.86 16.17
N ARG A 43 5.07 19.15 17.07
CA ARG A 43 5.36 19.17 18.52
C ARG A 43 5.53 17.78 19.15
N ARG A 44 6.00 16.78 18.39
CA ARG A 44 6.26 15.42 18.90
C ARG A 44 7.71 15.18 19.36
N GLN A 45 8.30 16.10 20.11
CA GLN A 45 9.53 15.79 20.86
C GLN A 45 9.54 16.44 22.24
N HIS A 46 8.43 16.35 22.97
CA HIS A 46 8.41 16.81 24.36
C HIS A 46 8.24 15.70 25.41
N PHE A 47 7.71 14.53 25.06
CA PHE A 47 7.38 13.52 26.07
C PHE A 47 7.65 12.11 25.56
N GLU A 48 8.12 11.26 26.46
CA GLU A 48 8.43 9.86 26.20
C GLU A 48 7.67 8.95 27.18
N GLU A 49 6.96 7.94 26.65
CA GLU A 49 6.14 6.99 27.43
C GLU A 49 7.04 6.02 28.23
N GLN A 50 6.79 5.91 29.55
CA GLN A 50 7.37 4.89 30.43
C GLN A 50 6.43 3.68 30.62
N GLY A 51 7.01 2.49 30.80
CA GLY A 51 6.26 1.26 31.10
C GLY A 51 5.54 0.67 29.89
N SER A 52 6.22 0.67 28.74
CA SER A 52 5.65 0.24 27.46
C SER A 52 6.56 -0.83 26.87
N PRO A 53 6.26 -2.14 27.09
CA PRO A 53 7.16 -3.24 26.76
C PRO A 53 7.68 -3.22 25.32
N SER A 54 6.82 -2.88 24.34
CA SER A 54 7.22 -2.76 22.94
C SER A 54 8.17 -1.59 22.67
N ARG A 55 7.98 -0.44 23.35
CA ARG A 55 8.91 0.71 23.26
C ARG A 55 10.22 0.46 24.01
N ASP A 56 10.15 -0.30 25.10
CA ASP A 56 11.33 -0.75 25.84
C ASP A 56 12.16 -1.72 25.00
N ALA A 57 11.53 -2.63 24.26
CA ALA A 57 12.20 -3.52 23.30
C ALA A 57 12.85 -2.75 22.14
N LEU A 58 12.12 -1.78 21.54
CA LEU A 58 12.66 -0.89 20.50
C LEU A 58 13.94 -0.17 20.96
N ARG A 59 13.95 0.35 22.19
CA ARG A 59 15.12 1.05 22.76
C ARG A 59 16.33 0.15 22.98
N ARG A 60 16.12 -1.13 23.27
CA ARG A 60 17.20 -2.12 23.41
C ARG A 60 17.70 -2.63 22.06
N GLY A 61 17.10 -2.20 20.94
CA GLY A 61 17.41 -2.70 19.60
C GLY A 61 16.84 -4.10 19.34
N ASP A 62 15.93 -4.58 20.19
CA ASP A 62 15.27 -5.87 20.06
C ASP A 62 14.03 -5.72 19.18
N TRP A 63 14.27 -5.69 17.88
CA TRP A 63 13.25 -5.40 16.86
C TRP A 63 12.21 -6.52 16.74
N ASP A 64 12.62 -7.77 16.92
CA ASP A 64 11.73 -8.92 16.82
C ASP A 64 10.74 -8.94 17.98
N GLU A 65 11.20 -8.72 19.21
CA GLU A 65 10.32 -8.63 20.37
C GLU A 65 9.42 -7.39 20.30
N ALA A 66 9.94 -6.27 19.80
CA ALA A 66 9.14 -5.06 19.57
C ALA A 66 7.98 -5.29 18.59
N LEU A 67 8.27 -5.93 17.45
CA LEU A 67 7.28 -6.23 16.41
C LEU A 67 6.24 -7.22 16.90
N ARG A 68 6.67 -8.28 17.63
CA ARG A 68 5.76 -9.25 18.25
C ARG A 68 4.80 -8.57 19.23
N LEU A 69 5.32 -7.77 20.16
CA LEU A 69 4.51 -7.06 21.16
C LEU A 69 3.58 -6.00 20.54
N LEU A 70 3.90 -5.47 19.36
CA LEU A 70 3.02 -4.57 18.60
C LEU A 70 1.93 -5.33 17.85
N ALA A 71 2.26 -6.46 17.22
CA ALA A 71 1.29 -7.33 16.55
C ALA A 71 0.26 -7.86 17.54
N ASP A 72 0.70 -8.40 18.67
CA ASP A 72 -0.18 -8.88 19.75
C ASP A 72 -1.13 -7.77 20.22
N ARG A 73 -0.66 -6.51 20.29
CA ARG A 73 -1.50 -5.37 20.66
C ARG A 73 -2.56 -5.07 19.59
N CYS A 74 -2.22 -5.15 18.31
CA CYS A 74 -3.15 -4.93 17.21
C CYS A 74 -4.24 -6.00 17.18
N ASP A 75 -3.88 -7.27 17.39
CA ASP A 75 -4.83 -8.38 17.40
C ASP A 75 -5.80 -8.25 18.59
N ASN A 76 -5.29 -7.89 19.77
CA ASN A 76 -6.12 -7.61 20.94
C ASN A 76 -7.08 -6.42 20.73
N LEU A 77 -6.65 -5.37 20.03
CA LEU A 77 -7.51 -4.20 19.72
C LEU A 77 -8.55 -4.52 18.64
N ALA A 78 -8.20 -5.33 17.64
CA ALA A 78 -9.11 -5.79 16.60
C ALA A 78 -10.18 -6.74 17.17
N ALA A 79 -9.79 -7.63 18.09
CA ALA A 79 -10.72 -8.50 18.81
C ALA A 79 -11.69 -7.72 19.70
N ALA A 80 -11.19 -6.71 20.43
CA ALA A 80 -12.02 -5.82 21.26
C ALA A 80 -13.04 -4.99 20.44
N ALA A 81 -12.73 -4.68 19.18
CA ALA A 81 -13.60 -3.90 18.30
C ALA A 81 -14.75 -4.71 17.66
N GLN A 82 -14.69 -6.06 17.68
CA GLN A 82 -15.65 -6.91 16.96
C GLN A 82 -16.53 -7.79 17.86
N GLY A 83 -16.46 -7.67 19.19
CA GLY A 83 -17.28 -8.48 20.10
C GLY A 83 -17.06 -9.99 19.96
N VAL A 84 -15.90 -10.38 19.42
CA VAL A 84 -15.49 -11.76 19.26
C VAL A 84 -15.04 -12.28 20.62
N ARG A 85 -15.55 -13.45 21.03
CA ARG A 85 -15.13 -14.12 22.26
C ARG A 85 -13.65 -14.51 22.11
N ILE A 86 -12.81 -14.03 23.03
CA ILE A 86 -11.36 -14.21 22.95
C ILE A 86 -11.02 -15.56 23.59
N VAL A 87 -10.60 -16.53 22.78
CA VAL A 87 -10.03 -17.79 23.27
C VAL A 87 -8.58 -17.51 23.70
N ALA A 88 -8.27 -17.85 24.95
CA ALA A 88 -6.98 -17.62 25.60
C ALA A 88 -6.45 -18.91 26.25
N ARG A 89 -5.14 -18.94 26.50
CA ARG A 89 -4.45 -20.03 27.20
C ARG A 89 -3.75 -19.53 28.44
N GLY A 90 -3.66 -20.40 29.43
CA GLY A 90 -3.04 -20.08 30.69
C GLY A 90 -2.76 -21.27 31.58
N THR A 91 -2.18 -20.97 32.73
CA THR A 91 -1.83 -21.95 33.75
C THR A 91 -2.61 -21.66 35.02
N VAL A 92 -3.27 -22.67 35.59
CA VAL A 92 -4.01 -22.52 36.85
C VAL A 92 -3.04 -22.12 37.95
N LYS A 93 -3.16 -20.88 38.44
CA LYS A 93 -2.28 -20.32 39.48
C LYS A 93 -2.61 -20.87 40.84
N TRP A 94 -3.91 -21.05 41.11
CA TRP A 94 -4.42 -21.77 42.26
C TRP A 94 -5.93 -22.00 42.05
N TYR A 95 -6.46 -23.06 42.66
CA TYR A 95 -7.88 -23.35 42.63
C TYR A 95 -8.29 -23.99 43.96
N ASN A 96 -9.35 -23.45 44.58
CA ASN A 96 -9.89 -24.02 45.81
C ASN A 96 -11.08 -24.94 45.45
N VAL A 97 -10.86 -26.25 45.55
CA VAL A 97 -11.87 -27.27 45.21
C VAL A 97 -13.11 -27.18 46.11
N GLU A 98 -12.94 -26.89 47.40
CA GLU A 98 -14.07 -26.79 48.35
C GLU A 98 -14.98 -25.59 48.04
N LYS A 99 -14.37 -24.46 47.64
CA LYS A 99 -15.09 -23.23 47.35
C LYS A 99 -15.47 -23.07 45.88
N GLY A 100 -14.91 -23.88 44.98
CA GLY A 100 -15.24 -23.92 43.55
C GLY A 100 -14.78 -22.69 42.76
N TYR A 101 -13.69 -22.03 43.17
CA TYR A 101 -13.14 -20.90 42.43
C TYR A 101 -11.61 -20.81 42.53
N GLY A 102 -11.00 -20.12 41.58
CA GLY A 102 -9.55 -19.91 41.50
C GLY A 102 -9.16 -18.82 40.52
N PHE A 103 -7.86 -18.79 40.18
CA PHE A 103 -7.32 -17.88 39.18
C PHE A 103 -6.43 -18.62 38.19
N ILE A 104 -6.49 -18.18 36.94
CA ILE A 104 -5.65 -18.67 35.84
C ILE A 104 -4.72 -17.53 35.43
N ALA A 105 -3.42 -17.80 35.44
CA ALA A 105 -2.42 -16.91 34.88
C ALA A 105 -2.43 -17.06 33.35
N VAL A 106 -2.91 -16.03 32.65
CA VAL A 106 -2.95 -15.98 31.17
C VAL A 106 -1.52 -15.80 30.66
N ASP A 107 -1.11 -16.56 29.62
CA ASP A 107 0.28 -16.55 29.13
C ASP A 107 0.82 -15.15 28.76
N ASN A 108 -0.05 -14.23 28.33
CA ASN A 108 0.31 -12.88 27.93
C ASN A 108 -0.66 -11.81 28.50
N GLY A 109 -1.26 -12.06 29.66
CA GLY A 109 -2.34 -11.22 30.19
C GLY A 109 -2.37 -11.09 31.70
N ALA A 110 -3.38 -10.40 32.21
CA ALA A 110 -3.68 -10.36 33.64
C ALA A 110 -4.34 -11.67 34.08
N ASP A 111 -4.14 -12.04 35.35
CA ASP A 111 -4.81 -13.21 35.94
C ASP A 111 -6.33 -13.07 35.79
N VAL A 112 -6.98 -14.12 35.29
CA VAL A 112 -8.43 -14.18 35.13
C VAL A 112 -9.06 -15.05 36.21
N PHE A 113 -10.23 -14.64 36.67
CA PHE A 113 -11.00 -15.40 37.65
C PHE A 113 -11.65 -16.61 36.99
N VAL A 114 -11.64 -17.78 37.65
CA VAL A 114 -12.35 -18.98 37.18
C VAL A 114 -13.29 -19.51 38.26
N HIS A 115 -14.49 -19.91 37.84
CA HIS A 115 -15.51 -20.52 38.69
C HIS A 115 -15.80 -21.96 38.21
N TYR A 116 -16.21 -22.84 39.12
CA TYR A 116 -16.48 -24.25 38.79
C TYR A 116 -17.53 -24.42 37.69
N SER A 117 -18.48 -23.48 37.57
CA SER A 117 -19.52 -23.52 36.53
C SER A 117 -19.00 -23.32 35.12
N ALA A 118 -17.78 -22.77 34.97
CA ALA A 118 -17.15 -22.52 33.69
C ALA A 118 -16.29 -23.70 33.20
N VAL A 119 -16.04 -24.72 34.02
CA VAL A 119 -15.15 -25.83 33.68
C VAL A 119 -15.93 -26.97 33.03
N ASP A 120 -15.65 -27.21 31.76
CA ASP A 120 -16.35 -28.21 30.93
C ASP A 120 -15.72 -29.60 31.11
N MET A 121 -16.03 -30.27 32.23
CA MET A 121 -15.43 -31.58 32.56
C MET A 121 -16.40 -32.66 33.08
N GLY A 122 -17.70 -32.57 32.79
CA GLY A 122 -18.63 -33.69 33.01
C GLY A 122 -18.59 -34.28 34.42
N GLY A 123 -18.81 -33.47 35.46
CA GLY A 123 -18.71 -33.88 36.87
C GLY A 123 -18.44 -32.70 37.80
N ARG A 124 -18.02 -32.95 39.04
CA ARG A 124 -17.50 -31.89 39.94
C ARG A 124 -16.07 -31.57 39.47
N PRO A 125 -15.81 -30.44 38.77
CA PRO A 125 -14.54 -30.24 38.10
C PRO A 125 -13.45 -29.81 39.08
N GLU A 126 -12.31 -30.52 39.06
CA GLU A 126 -11.12 -30.20 39.85
C GLU A 126 -10.00 -29.70 38.92
N LEU A 127 -9.71 -28.40 38.98
CA LEU A 127 -8.51 -27.82 38.38
C LEU A 127 -7.34 -27.96 39.37
N LYS A 128 -6.19 -28.43 38.90
CA LYS A 128 -4.96 -28.53 39.70
C LYS A 128 -4.08 -27.31 39.48
N GLU A 129 -3.43 -26.83 40.54
CA GLU A 129 -2.39 -25.81 40.41
C GLU A 129 -1.29 -26.28 39.44
N GLY A 130 -0.84 -25.39 38.56
CA GLY A 130 0.11 -25.69 37.50
C GLY A 130 -0.49 -26.36 36.25
N GLN A 131 -1.80 -26.64 36.23
CA GLN A 131 -2.44 -27.29 35.08
C GLN A 131 -2.64 -26.30 33.92
N ARG A 132 -2.35 -26.77 32.69
CA ARG A 132 -2.58 -26.04 31.45
C ARG A 132 -4.04 -26.10 31.03
N VAL A 133 -4.60 -24.93 30.70
CA VAL A 133 -6.01 -24.78 30.34
C VAL A 133 -6.19 -23.80 29.18
N GLU A 134 -7.18 -24.09 28.34
CA GLU A 134 -7.71 -23.21 27.29
C GLU A 134 -9.12 -22.75 27.71
N PHE A 135 -9.43 -21.45 27.55
CA PHE A 135 -10.67 -20.85 28.03
C PHE A 135 -11.02 -19.58 27.27
N GLU A 136 -12.28 -19.17 27.30
CA GLU A 136 -12.74 -17.89 26.75
C GLU A 136 -12.70 -16.79 27.82
N ILE A 137 -12.21 -15.60 27.48
CA ILE A 137 -12.24 -14.44 28.40
C ILE A 137 -13.53 -13.64 28.17
N SER A 138 -14.34 -13.51 29.22
CA SER A 138 -15.53 -12.66 29.24
C SER A 138 -15.47 -11.60 30.34
N GLN A 139 -16.25 -10.53 30.19
CA GLN A 139 -16.33 -9.44 31.16
C GLN A 139 -17.52 -9.65 32.09
N SER A 140 -17.27 -9.70 33.40
CA SER A 140 -18.32 -9.78 34.44
C SER A 140 -18.38 -8.50 35.29
N ASP A 141 -19.41 -8.38 36.14
CA ASP A 141 -19.57 -7.31 37.13
C ASP A 141 -18.39 -7.21 38.12
N LYS A 142 -17.57 -8.26 38.22
CA LYS A 142 -16.41 -8.36 39.12
C LYS A 142 -15.07 -8.33 38.38
N GLY A 143 -15.07 -8.08 37.08
CA GLY A 143 -13.88 -8.06 36.23
C GLY A 143 -13.81 -9.24 35.24
N PRO A 144 -12.66 -9.43 34.56
CA PRO A 144 -12.49 -10.47 33.57
C PRO A 144 -12.53 -11.87 34.20
N GLN A 145 -13.32 -12.76 33.60
CA GLN A 145 -13.49 -14.15 34.04
C GLN A 145 -13.26 -15.12 32.87
N ALA A 146 -12.92 -16.36 33.21
CA ALA A 146 -12.74 -17.47 32.28
C ALA A 146 -14.05 -18.27 32.15
N ASP A 147 -14.54 -18.42 30.93
CA ASP A 147 -15.66 -19.26 30.52
C ASP A 147 -15.17 -20.43 29.65
N GLU A 148 -15.97 -21.50 29.54
CA GLU A 148 -15.68 -22.70 28.72
C GLU A 148 -14.25 -23.28 28.92
N VAL A 149 -13.82 -23.40 30.18
CA VAL A 149 -12.47 -23.86 30.54
C VAL A 149 -12.30 -25.35 30.25
N LYS A 150 -11.31 -25.67 29.42
CA LYS A 150 -10.91 -27.04 29.04
C LYS A 150 -9.48 -27.30 29.45
N VAL A 151 -9.23 -28.47 30.03
CA VAL A 151 -7.87 -28.90 30.36
C VAL A 151 -7.17 -29.40 29.11
N GLU A 152 -5.97 -28.90 28.86
CA GLU A 152 -5.10 -29.45 27.82
C GLU A 152 -4.52 -30.78 28.34
N THR A 153 -5.08 -31.90 27.91
CA THR A 153 -4.45 -33.21 28.11
C THR A 153 -3.28 -33.35 27.15
N GLY A 154 -2.07 -33.08 27.64
CA GLY A 154 -0.83 -33.41 26.93
C GLY A 154 -0.69 -34.93 26.71
N PRO A 155 0.04 -35.38 25.68
CA PRO A 155 0.31 -36.81 25.48
C PRO A 155 1.22 -37.36 26.60
N GLU A 156 1.05 -38.64 26.94
CA GLU A 156 1.85 -39.37 27.93
C GLU A 156 3.37 -39.28 27.66
N PRO A 157 4.21 -39.16 28.70
CA PRO A 157 5.65 -39.15 28.56
C PRO A 157 6.16 -40.59 28.56
N ASP A 158 6.30 -41.21 27.39
CA ASP A 158 7.30 -42.24 27.07
C ASP A 158 7.06 -42.81 25.65
N ALA A 159 7.54 -42.08 24.64
CA ALA A 159 7.88 -42.65 23.33
C ALA A 159 9.11 -41.90 22.76
N PRO A 160 10.12 -42.58 22.17
CA PRO A 160 11.32 -41.93 21.68
C PRO A 160 10.98 -40.98 20.53
N GLY A 161 11.50 -39.75 20.60
CA GLY A 161 11.06 -38.60 19.81
C GLY A 161 11.14 -38.77 18.29
N GLU A 162 10.02 -38.53 17.63
CA GLU A 162 10.03 -38.03 16.26
C GLU A 162 10.32 -36.54 16.32
N SER A 163 11.57 -36.17 16.05
CA SER A 163 11.94 -34.79 15.74
C SER A 163 11.07 -34.31 14.58
N ARG A 164 10.08 -33.45 14.87
CA ARG A 164 9.32 -32.78 13.82
C ARG A 164 10.24 -31.79 13.14
N GLU A 165 10.78 -32.21 12.02
CA GLU A 165 11.47 -31.36 11.07
C GLU A 165 10.47 -30.29 10.57
N VAL A 166 10.75 -29.02 10.84
CA VAL A 166 9.89 -27.93 10.39
C VAL A 166 10.46 -27.41 9.07
N LEU A 167 9.65 -27.50 8.02
CA LEU A 167 9.98 -26.89 6.74
C LEU A 167 9.85 -25.36 6.86
N GLY A 168 10.97 -24.66 6.81
CA GLY A 168 11.06 -23.20 6.85
C GLY A 168 11.32 -22.58 5.48
N ILE A 169 11.09 -21.27 5.39
CA ILE A 169 11.43 -20.45 4.21
C ILE A 169 12.36 -19.33 4.69
N GLU A 170 13.53 -19.21 4.08
CA GLU A 170 14.56 -18.20 4.42
C GLU A 170 14.84 -17.29 3.21
N LEU A 171 15.14 -16.01 3.46
CA LEU A 171 15.48 -15.01 2.44
C LEU A 171 17.01 -14.79 2.40
N LEU A 172 17.65 -15.23 1.31
CA LEU A 172 19.09 -15.10 1.09
C LEU A 172 19.33 -14.31 -0.21
N ASP A 173 20.08 -13.21 -0.14
CA ASP A 173 20.38 -12.32 -1.27
C ASP A 173 19.13 -11.92 -2.10
N GLY A 174 17.99 -11.72 -1.41
CA GLY A 174 16.72 -11.35 -2.05
C GLY A 174 15.95 -12.51 -2.70
N LYS A 175 16.33 -13.77 -2.46
CA LYS A 175 15.64 -14.96 -2.98
C LYS A 175 15.21 -15.90 -1.85
N LEU A 176 14.05 -16.54 -2.01
CA LEU A 176 13.49 -17.46 -1.02
C LEU A 176 14.08 -18.87 -1.20
N LYS A 177 14.46 -19.52 -0.10
CA LYS A 177 15.01 -20.89 -0.07
C LYS A 177 14.28 -21.72 0.98
N PHE A 178 13.99 -22.98 0.66
CA PHE A 178 13.48 -23.93 1.64
C PHE A 178 14.61 -24.42 2.52
N VAL A 179 14.35 -24.45 3.82
CA VAL A 179 15.29 -24.94 4.82
C VAL A 179 14.59 -25.90 5.76
N SER A 180 15.35 -26.85 6.28
CA SER A 180 14.94 -27.70 7.39
C SER A 180 15.39 -27.01 8.67
N VAL A 181 14.43 -26.61 9.49
CA VAL A 181 14.72 -26.06 10.82
C VAL A 181 14.62 -27.21 11.82
N GLN A 182 15.75 -27.51 12.44
CA GLN A 182 15.85 -28.53 13.47
C GLN A 182 15.35 -27.97 14.81
N PRO A 183 14.93 -28.85 15.75
CA PRO A 183 14.43 -28.41 17.06
C PRO A 183 15.45 -27.63 17.90
N ASP A 184 16.76 -27.78 17.62
CA ASP A 184 17.85 -27.03 18.26
C ASP A 184 18.10 -25.65 17.63
N GLY A 185 17.29 -25.26 16.65
CA GLY A 185 17.42 -24.01 15.91
C GLY A 185 18.45 -24.05 14.78
N SER A 186 19.11 -25.18 14.54
CA SER A 186 20.03 -25.32 13.41
C SER A 186 19.27 -25.42 12.08
N VAL A 187 19.81 -24.76 11.06
CA VAL A 187 19.22 -24.67 9.72
C VAL A 187 20.01 -25.58 8.78
N LYS A 188 19.33 -26.57 8.19
CA LYS A 188 19.88 -27.41 7.11
C LYS A 188 19.33 -26.98 5.76
N PHE A 189 20.23 -26.69 4.83
CA PHE A 189 19.88 -26.47 3.43
C PHE A 189 19.68 -27.82 2.73
N PHE A 190 18.60 -27.95 1.97
CA PHE A 190 18.35 -29.14 1.15
C PHE A 190 19.33 -29.28 -0.03
N ASP A 191 19.99 -28.19 -0.42
CA ASP A 191 20.94 -28.14 -1.55
C ASP A 191 22.16 -27.28 -1.22
N SER A 192 23.20 -27.41 -2.07
CA SER A 192 24.42 -26.61 -2.04
C SER A 192 24.13 -25.12 -1.79
N PRO A 193 24.92 -24.40 -0.94
CA PRO A 193 24.67 -22.98 -0.63
C PRO A 193 24.54 -22.09 -1.86
N GLY A 194 25.31 -22.38 -2.93
CA GLY A 194 25.27 -21.63 -4.20
C GLY A 194 24.13 -21.99 -5.16
N GLN A 195 23.32 -23.01 -4.86
CA GLN A 195 22.16 -23.37 -5.68
C GLN A 195 20.93 -22.63 -5.15
N LEU A 196 20.56 -21.56 -5.87
CA LEU A 196 19.39 -20.74 -5.60
C LEU A 196 18.24 -21.25 -6.47
N HIS A 197 17.13 -21.63 -5.84
CA HIS A 197 15.95 -22.11 -6.56
C HIS A 197 15.02 -20.95 -6.89
N ASN A 198 14.54 -20.88 -8.13
CA ASN A 198 13.52 -19.92 -8.56
C ASN A 198 12.12 -20.39 -8.11
N LEU A 199 11.93 -20.66 -6.82
CA LEU A 199 10.74 -21.35 -6.30
C LEU A 199 9.56 -20.42 -5.95
N LEU A 200 9.73 -19.10 -5.97
CA LEU A 200 8.60 -18.18 -5.76
C LEU A 200 8.75 -16.89 -6.57
N TYR A 201 7.80 -16.62 -7.46
CA TYR A 201 7.50 -15.25 -7.88
C TYR A 201 6.64 -14.63 -6.79
N VAL A 202 7.12 -13.62 -6.06
CA VAL A 202 6.22 -12.71 -5.34
C VAL A 202 5.51 -11.85 -6.39
N ALA A 203 4.51 -12.43 -7.04
CA ALA A 203 3.52 -11.66 -7.77
C ALA A 203 2.59 -11.08 -6.71
N SER A 204 2.82 -9.82 -6.29
CA SER A 204 1.80 -9.12 -5.51
C SER A 204 0.48 -9.16 -6.29
N MET A 205 -0.66 -9.17 -5.59
CA MET A 205 -1.97 -9.02 -6.26
C MET A 205 -1.98 -7.78 -7.17
N GLU A 206 -1.22 -6.73 -6.83
CA GLU A 206 -0.99 -5.56 -7.69
C GLU A 206 -0.32 -5.92 -9.03
N ALA A 207 0.67 -6.83 -9.04
CA ALA A 207 1.32 -7.27 -10.28
C ALA A 207 0.37 -8.08 -11.16
N ALA A 208 -0.51 -8.92 -10.57
CA ALA A 208 -1.53 -9.64 -11.31
C ALA A 208 -2.60 -8.68 -11.89
N GLY A 209 -3.05 -7.72 -11.10
CA GLY A 209 -3.98 -6.67 -11.53
C GLY A 209 -3.39 -5.82 -12.66
N TRP A 210 -2.14 -5.38 -12.52
CA TRP A 210 -1.43 -4.61 -13.55
C TRP A 210 -1.27 -5.40 -14.85
N LYS A 211 -0.95 -6.70 -14.79
CA LYS A 211 -0.88 -7.56 -16.00
C LYS A 211 -2.24 -7.64 -16.70
N SER A 212 -3.32 -7.75 -15.93
CA SER A 212 -4.68 -7.75 -16.47
C SER A 212 -5.01 -6.43 -17.16
N LEU A 213 -4.69 -5.29 -16.55
CA LEU A 213 -4.92 -3.97 -17.15
C LEU A 213 -4.10 -3.75 -18.43
N VAL A 214 -2.84 -4.22 -18.46
CA VAL A 214 -2.02 -4.19 -19.68
C VAL A 214 -2.66 -5.03 -20.78
N ARG A 215 -3.19 -6.22 -20.45
CA ARG A 215 -3.91 -7.06 -21.41
C ARG A 215 -5.19 -6.41 -21.92
N GLU A 216 -5.95 -5.78 -21.02
CA GLU A 216 -7.17 -5.04 -21.37
C GLU A 216 -6.86 -3.89 -22.34
N LEU A 217 -5.82 -3.10 -22.07
CA LEU A 217 -5.38 -2.06 -23.01
C LEU A 217 -4.96 -2.64 -24.35
N GLU A 218 -4.21 -3.76 -24.37
CA GLU A 218 -3.82 -4.45 -25.60
C GLU A 218 -5.03 -4.91 -26.41
N GLU A 219 -6.03 -5.51 -25.77
CA GLU A 219 -7.28 -5.91 -26.40
C GLU A 219 -8.01 -4.69 -26.98
N LEU A 220 -8.09 -3.60 -26.21
CA LEU A 220 -8.73 -2.36 -26.62
C LEU A 220 -8.04 -1.72 -27.83
N ILE A 221 -6.71 -1.62 -27.86
CA ILE A 221 -6.00 -0.99 -28.99
C ILE A 221 -5.98 -1.83 -30.27
N ASN A 222 -6.27 -3.13 -30.16
CA ASN A 222 -6.30 -4.07 -31.29
C ASN A 222 -7.72 -4.33 -31.79
N SER A 223 -8.74 -4.00 -31.00
CA SER A 223 -10.13 -4.17 -31.42
C SER A 223 -10.50 -3.20 -32.55
N PRO A 224 -11.17 -3.68 -33.62
CA PRO A 224 -11.57 -2.84 -34.76
C PRO A 224 -12.67 -1.83 -34.39
N ASN A 225 -13.44 -2.15 -33.35
CA ASN A 225 -14.62 -1.40 -32.92
C ASN A 225 -14.31 -0.37 -31.83
N THR A 226 -13.05 -0.25 -31.41
CA THR A 226 -12.64 0.71 -30.40
C THR A 226 -12.89 2.14 -30.84
N SER A 227 -13.59 2.88 -30.00
CA SER A 227 -13.79 4.32 -30.13
C SER A 227 -12.79 5.12 -29.28
N GLU A 228 -12.65 6.41 -29.57
CA GLU A 228 -11.83 7.31 -28.73
C GLU A 228 -12.40 7.41 -27.32
N GLN A 229 -13.73 7.35 -27.17
CA GLN A 229 -14.40 7.36 -25.87
C GLN A 229 -14.07 6.12 -25.03
N ASP A 230 -13.92 4.94 -25.64
CA ASP A 230 -13.52 3.72 -24.90
C ASP A 230 -12.10 3.86 -24.35
N LEU A 231 -11.19 4.44 -25.15
CA LEU A 231 -9.82 4.72 -24.74
C LEU A 231 -9.77 5.77 -23.63
N GLN A 232 -10.55 6.84 -23.76
CA GLN A 232 -10.66 7.88 -22.75
C GLN A 232 -11.13 7.28 -21.42
N LYS A 233 -12.22 6.49 -21.41
CA LYS A 233 -12.71 5.80 -20.20
C LYS A 233 -11.66 4.88 -19.58
N PHE A 234 -10.91 4.17 -20.40
CA PHE A 234 -9.81 3.32 -19.92
C PHE A 234 -8.74 4.15 -19.20
N PHE A 235 -8.29 5.26 -19.78
CA PHE A 235 -7.26 6.10 -19.18
C PHE A 235 -7.76 6.94 -18.00
N GLU A 236 -9.05 7.29 -17.95
CA GLU A 236 -9.67 7.93 -16.78
C GLU A 236 -9.66 7.00 -15.57
N LYS A 237 -9.94 5.71 -15.79
CA LYS A 237 -9.91 4.69 -14.73
C LYS A 237 -8.48 4.29 -14.35
N ASN A 238 -7.55 4.37 -15.29
CA ASN A 238 -6.17 3.91 -15.12
C ASN A 238 -5.16 5.01 -15.56
N PRO A 239 -5.13 6.18 -14.89
CA PRO A 239 -4.30 7.32 -15.29
C PRO A 239 -2.80 7.05 -15.26
N GLU A 240 -2.36 6.03 -14.51
CA GLU A 240 -0.97 5.60 -14.41
C GLU A 240 -0.38 5.12 -15.74
N PHE A 241 -1.20 4.75 -16.72
CA PHE A 241 -0.74 4.48 -18.08
C PHE A 241 -0.27 5.75 -18.79
N LEU A 242 -0.81 6.93 -18.44
CA LEU A 242 -0.44 8.20 -19.04
C LEU A 242 0.70 8.88 -18.29
N THR A 243 0.71 8.81 -16.96
CA THR A 243 1.65 9.60 -16.14
C THR A 243 3.10 9.11 -16.21
N GLY A 244 3.31 7.79 -16.20
CA GLY A 244 4.65 7.21 -16.19
C GLY A 244 5.51 7.73 -15.02
N ASP A 245 6.80 7.98 -15.30
CA ASP A 245 7.74 8.53 -14.31
C ASP A 245 7.78 10.08 -14.30
N ALA A 246 7.22 10.72 -15.34
CA ALA A 246 7.34 12.17 -15.56
C ALA A 246 6.23 12.98 -14.87
N TYR A 247 5.02 12.42 -14.79
CA TYR A 247 3.85 13.09 -14.25
C TYR A 247 3.38 12.42 -12.95
N GLU A 248 2.66 13.19 -12.14
CA GLU A 248 2.04 12.72 -10.90
C GLU A 248 0.56 12.40 -11.11
N GLU A 249 -0.16 13.28 -11.80
CA GLU A 249 -1.60 13.18 -12.02
C GLU A 249 -1.95 13.40 -13.50
N ALA A 250 -2.99 12.73 -13.97
CA ALA A 250 -3.63 12.98 -15.25
C ALA A 250 -5.09 13.39 -14.98
N HIS A 251 -5.44 14.63 -15.32
CA HIS A 251 -6.74 15.22 -15.04
C HIS A 251 -7.61 15.20 -16.30
N PRO A 252 -8.67 14.37 -16.34
CA PRO A 252 -9.65 14.43 -17.41
C PRO A 252 -10.63 15.59 -17.20
N HIS A 253 -11.44 15.89 -18.23
CA HIS A 253 -12.58 16.82 -18.14
C HIS A 253 -12.22 18.25 -17.68
N VAL A 254 -11.04 18.75 -18.04
CA VAL A 254 -10.68 20.15 -17.77
C VAL A 254 -11.47 21.04 -18.74
N VAL A 255 -12.37 21.86 -18.22
CA VAL A 255 -13.25 22.69 -19.06
C VAL A 255 -12.65 24.08 -19.22
N LEU A 256 -12.35 24.45 -20.46
CA LEU A 256 -11.78 25.75 -20.83
C LEU A 256 -12.89 26.64 -21.42
N GLN A 257 -13.45 27.51 -20.57
CA GLN A 257 -14.59 28.37 -20.93
C GLN A 257 -14.20 29.46 -21.93
N ARG A 258 -14.88 29.50 -23.08
CA ARG A 258 -14.74 30.55 -24.11
C ARG A 258 -15.90 31.53 -24.02
N GLU A 259 -15.66 32.78 -24.40
CA GLU A 259 -16.65 33.86 -24.32
C GLU A 259 -17.71 33.79 -25.42
N ASN A 260 -17.30 33.46 -26.65
CA ASN A 260 -18.14 33.54 -27.85
C ASN A 260 -18.42 32.17 -28.50
N ASP A 261 -17.87 31.10 -27.96
CA ASP A 261 -17.96 29.74 -28.51
C ASP A 261 -18.17 28.72 -27.38
N GLY A 262 -18.53 27.48 -27.73
CA GLY A 262 -18.64 26.38 -26.75
C GLY A 262 -17.31 26.12 -26.02
N PRO A 263 -17.30 25.51 -24.83
CA PRO A 263 -16.08 25.27 -24.09
C PRO A 263 -15.14 24.33 -24.86
N LEU A 264 -13.83 24.47 -24.64
CA LEU A 264 -12.83 23.51 -25.09
C LEU A 264 -12.57 22.51 -23.95
N ILE A 265 -12.43 21.24 -24.28
CA ILE A 265 -12.20 20.17 -23.31
C ILE A 265 -11.08 19.29 -23.85
N PRO A 266 -9.80 19.50 -23.43
CA PRO A 266 -8.75 18.52 -23.69
C PRO A 266 -9.10 17.18 -23.04
N ASP A 267 -8.65 16.07 -23.66
CA ASP A 267 -8.86 14.74 -23.09
C ASP A 267 -8.20 14.62 -21.72
N PHE A 268 -6.93 15.03 -21.61
CA PHE A 268 -6.20 15.06 -20.35
C PHE A 268 -5.28 16.28 -20.21
N ALA A 269 -5.22 16.81 -18.99
CA ALA A 269 -4.13 17.65 -18.54
C ALA A 269 -3.18 16.84 -17.65
N LEU A 270 -1.88 16.90 -17.92
CA LEU A 270 -0.88 16.15 -17.19
C LEU A 270 -0.14 17.07 -16.23
N LYS A 271 -0.21 16.76 -14.94
CA LYS A 271 0.47 17.51 -13.88
C LYS A 271 1.83 16.88 -13.60
N PRO A 272 2.95 17.58 -13.81
CA PRO A 272 4.26 17.02 -13.56
C PRO A 272 4.49 16.74 -12.08
N ARG A 273 5.33 15.75 -11.78
CA ARG A 273 5.67 15.36 -10.40
C ARG A 273 6.46 16.41 -9.61
N ASN A 274 7.08 17.36 -10.31
CA ASN A 274 7.64 18.54 -9.68
C ASN A 274 6.50 19.56 -9.50
N SER A 275 6.07 19.80 -8.27
CA SER A 275 4.95 20.70 -7.97
C SER A 275 5.14 22.13 -8.51
N ALA A 276 6.38 22.57 -8.77
CA ALA A 276 6.70 23.88 -9.37
C ALA A 276 6.53 23.93 -10.91
N ALA A 277 6.37 22.78 -11.57
CA ALA A 277 6.30 22.71 -13.02
C ALA A 277 4.88 22.98 -13.56
N LEU A 278 4.83 23.40 -14.82
CA LEU A 278 3.60 23.73 -15.54
C LEU A 278 3.00 22.45 -16.16
N CYS A 279 1.68 22.37 -16.16
CA CYS A 279 0.93 21.26 -16.72
C CYS A 279 1.05 21.21 -18.25
N ASP A 280 0.99 19.99 -18.78
CA ASP A 280 1.01 19.70 -20.22
C ASP A 280 -0.36 19.19 -20.69
N LEU A 281 -0.62 19.22 -21.99
CA LEU A 281 -1.90 18.84 -22.58
C LEU A 281 -1.75 17.59 -23.44
N LEU A 282 -2.66 16.64 -23.27
CA LEU A 282 -2.71 15.40 -24.03
C LEU A 282 -4.05 15.27 -24.75
N GLU A 283 -3.96 14.95 -26.04
CA GLU A 283 -5.09 14.57 -26.90
C GLU A 283 -4.95 13.11 -27.32
N LEU A 284 -6.05 12.36 -27.31
CA LEU A 284 -6.15 10.98 -27.77
C LEU A 284 -6.66 10.94 -29.21
N LYS A 285 -6.11 10.02 -30.00
CA LYS A 285 -6.65 9.64 -31.30
C LYS A 285 -6.57 8.13 -31.46
N LEU A 286 -7.36 7.58 -32.38
CA LEU A 286 -7.47 6.13 -32.53
C LEU A 286 -6.12 5.42 -32.78
N PRO A 287 -5.91 4.20 -32.25
CA PRO A 287 -4.70 3.40 -32.46
C PRO A 287 -4.52 2.96 -33.92
N LYS A 288 -5.61 2.91 -34.69
CA LYS A 288 -5.61 2.59 -36.13
C LYS A 288 -5.31 3.80 -37.01
N ALA A 289 -5.17 5.00 -36.43
CA ALA A 289 -4.81 6.18 -37.19
C ALA A 289 -3.36 6.05 -37.67
N LYS A 290 -3.17 6.18 -38.98
CA LYS A 290 -1.83 6.12 -39.59
C LYS A 290 -1.03 7.35 -39.19
N LEU A 291 0.25 7.16 -38.88
CA LEU A 291 1.15 8.26 -38.52
C LEU A 291 1.73 8.94 -39.75
N LEU A 292 2.10 8.12 -40.74
CA LEU A 292 2.81 8.57 -41.93
C LEU A 292 2.02 8.30 -43.20
N ARG A 293 2.20 9.18 -44.18
CA ARG A 293 1.77 9.01 -45.58
C ARG A 293 2.92 9.32 -46.52
N VAL A 294 2.93 8.67 -47.67
CA VAL A 294 3.86 8.99 -48.76
C VAL A 294 3.17 9.98 -49.69
N SER A 295 3.83 11.11 -49.95
CA SER A 295 3.37 12.11 -50.91
C SER A 295 4.57 12.60 -51.73
N LYS A 296 4.49 12.48 -53.07
CA LYS A 296 5.55 12.95 -54.00
C LYS A 296 6.96 12.48 -53.59
N ASN A 297 7.11 11.18 -53.31
CA ASN A 297 8.35 10.54 -52.82
C ASN A 297 8.90 11.09 -51.49
N ARG A 298 8.10 11.81 -50.70
CA ARG A 298 8.45 12.24 -49.34
C ARG A 298 7.49 11.63 -48.34
N VAL A 299 8.05 11.15 -47.23
CA VAL A 299 7.26 10.71 -46.09
C VAL A 299 6.82 11.95 -45.30
N ARG A 300 5.54 12.01 -44.93
CA ARG A 300 4.89 13.13 -44.25
C ARG A 300 3.96 12.63 -43.17
N LEU A 301 3.66 13.47 -42.19
CA LEU A 301 2.59 13.20 -41.24
C LEU A 301 1.21 13.19 -41.93
N THR A 302 0.29 12.42 -41.37
CA THR A 302 -1.11 12.32 -41.85
C THR A 302 -1.96 13.51 -41.41
N SER A 303 -3.15 13.64 -41.98
CA SER A 303 -4.12 14.65 -41.56
C SER A 303 -4.54 14.48 -40.10
N ALA A 304 -4.64 13.25 -39.60
CA ALA A 304 -5.01 12.98 -38.21
C ALA A 304 -4.05 13.64 -37.20
N ILE A 305 -2.74 13.62 -37.48
CA ILE A 305 -1.75 14.32 -36.63
C ILE A 305 -1.86 15.83 -36.78
N MET A 306 -2.10 16.32 -38.00
CA MET A 306 -2.26 17.76 -38.23
C MET A 306 -3.52 18.32 -37.56
N GLU A 307 -4.61 17.56 -37.55
CA GLU A 307 -5.86 17.88 -36.87
C GLU A 307 -5.67 17.91 -35.35
N ALA A 308 -5.04 16.87 -34.78
CA ALA A 308 -4.70 16.85 -33.35
C ALA A 308 -3.78 18.04 -32.96
N CYS A 309 -2.80 18.37 -33.81
CA CYS A 309 -1.92 19.52 -33.60
C CYS A 309 -2.70 20.84 -33.62
N ALA A 310 -3.66 21.00 -34.54
CA ALA A 310 -4.51 22.19 -34.60
C ALA A 310 -5.38 22.32 -33.33
N GLN A 311 -5.98 21.22 -32.89
CA GLN A 311 -6.80 21.15 -31.68
C GLN A 311 -5.98 21.50 -30.43
N LEU A 312 -4.80 20.90 -30.26
CA LEU A 312 -3.89 21.19 -29.14
C LEU A 312 -3.38 22.63 -29.15
N ARG A 313 -3.16 23.23 -30.33
CA ARG A 313 -2.79 24.65 -30.45
C ARG A 313 -3.90 25.57 -29.99
N GLU A 314 -5.16 25.22 -30.24
CA GLU A 314 -6.30 25.98 -29.75
C GLU A 314 -6.33 25.98 -28.22
N TYR A 315 -6.14 24.81 -27.60
CA TYR A 315 -6.02 24.71 -26.14
C TYR A 315 -4.81 25.48 -25.62
N GLN A 316 -3.65 25.39 -26.26
CA GLN A 316 -2.46 26.11 -25.86
C GLN A 316 -2.69 27.64 -25.89
N SER A 317 -3.36 28.12 -26.94
CA SER A 317 -3.69 29.54 -27.13
C SER A 317 -4.63 30.07 -26.04
N TYR A 318 -5.52 29.21 -25.51
CA TYR A 318 -6.37 29.53 -24.36
C TYR A 318 -5.56 30.04 -23.16
N PHE A 319 -4.39 29.45 -22.92
CA PHE A 319 -3.54 29.75 -21.77
C PHE A 319 -2.57 30.91 -22.00
N GLU A 320 -2.64 31.62 -23.12
CA GLU A 320 -1.91 32.88 -23.30
C GLU A 320 -2.53 34.01 -22.44
N ASP A 321 -3.83 33.93 -22.19
CA ASP A 321 -4.55 34.87 -21.34
C ASP A 321 -4.31 34.56 -19.84
N VAL A 322 -3.89 35.59 -19.09
CA VAL A 322 -3.63 35.49 -17.64
C VAL A 322 -4.92 35.19 -16.86
N ALA A 323 -6.04 35.82 -17.20
CA ALA A 323 -7.29 35.66 -16.47
C ALA A 323 -7.82 34.23 -16.60
N LYS A 324 -7.70 33.66 -17.81
CA LYS A 324 -8.06 32.26 -18.09
C LYS A 324 -7.20 31.28 -17.32
N ARG A 325 -5.89 31.52 -17.22
CA ARG A 325 -4.97 30.69 -16.41
C ARG A 325 -5.35 30.70 -14.93
N VAL A 326 -5.59 31.90 -14.37
CA VAL A 326 -5.99 32.04 -12.96
C VAL A 326 -7.33 31.35 -12.69
N ALA A 327 -8.27 31.42 -13.64
CA ALA A 327 -9.55 30.73 -13.51
C ALA A 327 -9.37 29.20 -13.46
N VAL A 328 -8.57 28.62 -14.35
CA VAL A 328 -8.28 27.18 -14.36
C VAL A 328 -7.52 26.75 -13.09
N GLU A 329 -6.53 27.53 -12.65
CA GLU A 329 -5.79 27.24 -11.42
C GLU A 329 -6.71 27.27 -10.19
N LYS A 330 -7.63 28.23 -10.12
CA LYS A 330 -8.59 28.33 -9.01
C LYS A 330 -9.58 27.15 -8.96
N VAL A 331 -10.02 26.66 -10.12
CA VAL A 331 -11.03 25.59 -10.20
C VAL A 331 -10.38 24.21 -10.04
N TYR A 332 -9.25 23.97 -10.69
CA TYR A 332 -8.65 22.64 -10.80
C TYR A 332 -7.32 22.49 -10.04
N GLY A 333 -6.74 23.58 -9.53
CA GLY A 333 -5.39 23.55 -8.93
C GLY A 333 -4.27 23.34 -9.95
N LEU A 334 -4.55 23.54 -11.25
CA LEU A 334 -3.63 23.26 -12.35
C LEU A 334 -3.05 24.54 -12.92
N ARG A 335 -1.71 24.57 -13.04
CA ARG A 335 -0.97 25.72 -13.54
C ARG A 335 -0.51 25.47 -14.96
N PHE A 336 -0.90 26.34 -15.88
CA PHE A 336 -0.52 26.26 -17.29
C PHE A 336 0.18 27.54 -17.73
N PHE A 337 1.17 27.41 -18.61
CA PHE A 337 1.68 28.50 -19.42
C PHE A 337 2.45 27.91 -20.59
N ARG A 338 1.96 28.14 -21.82
CA ARG A 338 2.49 27.50 -23.04
C ARG A 338 2.74 25.99 -22.83
N PRO A 339 1.71 25.22 -22.42
CA PRO A 339 1.83 23.79 -22.14
C PRO A 339 2.44 23.05 -23.32
N ARG A 340 3.22 21.99 -23.06
CA ARG A 340 3.62 21.08 -24.14
C ARG A 340 2.38 20.39 -24.69
N MET A 341 2.41 20.18 -25.99
CA MET A 341 1.32 19.53 -26.72
C MET A 341 1.73 18.08 -26.95
N MET A 342 0.92 17.15 -26.45
CA MET A 342 1.11 15.72 -26.64
C MET A 342 -0.09 15.13 -27.36
N VAL A 343 0.17 14.24 -28.30
CA VAL A 343 -0.87 13.42 -28.93
C VAL A 343 -0.54 11.94 -28.73
N LEU A 344 -1.49 11.16 -28.20
CA LEU A 344 -1.43 9.70 -28.15
C LEU A 344 -2.18 9.13 -29.35
N ILE A 345 -1.44 8.61 -30.33
CA ILE A 345 -2.00 8.22 -31.63
C ILE A 345 -1.23 7.05 -32.25
N GLY A 346 -1.95 6.18 -32.95
CA GLY A 346 -1.35 5.18 -33.82
C GLY A 346 -0.45 4.16 -33.13
N LYS A 347 0.26 3.37 -33.94
CA LYS A 347 1.22 2.35 -33.50
C LYS A 347 2.56 2.58 -34.18
N ARG A 348 3.64 2.41 -33.42
CA ARG A 348 5.01 2.65 -33.89
C ARG A 348 5.54 1.51 -34.74
N SER A 349 5.12 0.28 -34.42
CA SER A 349 5.51 -0.97 -35.08
C SER A 349 5.29 -0.98 -36.61
N GLU A 350 4.51 -0.05 -37.14
CA GLU A 350 4.21 0.07 -38.57
C GLU A 350 5.24 0.90 -39.37
N TYR A 351 6.17 1.60 -38.72
CA TYR A 351 7.04 2.59 -39.36
C TYR A 351 8.51 2.47 -38.97
N SER A 352 9.41 2.90 -39.85
CA SER A 352 10.83 3.01 -39.50
C SER A 352 11.06 4.19 -38.55
N ALA A 353 12.00 4.05 -37.62
CA ALA A 353 12.34 5.12 -36.67
C ALA A 353 12.88 6.39 -37.37
N THR A 354 13.56 6.21 -38.50
CA THR A 354 14.10 7.31 -39.31
C THR A 354 12.99 8.10 -39.99
N ASP A 355 12.01 7.43 -40.57
CA ASP A 355 10.90 8.09 -41.26
C ASP A 355 10.02 8.88 -40.29
N LEU A 356 9.73 8.31 -39.11
CA LEU A 356 9.01 9.01 -38.04
C LEU A 356 9.75 10.28 -37.60
N ARG A 357 11.04 10.16 -37.27
CA ARG A 357 11.85 11.31 -36.83
C ARG A 357 11.92 12.41 -37.88
N ASN A 358 12.06 12.05 -39.16
CA ASN A 358 12.07 13.02 -40.24
C ASN A 358 10.72 13.72 -40.37
N ALA A 359 9.61 12.98 -40.30
CA ALA A 359 8.27 13.56 -40.40
C ALA A 359 7.90 14.43 -39.19
N GLU A 360 8.36 14.08 -37.98
CA GLU A 360 8.17 14.87 -36.74
C GLU A 360 8.74 16.29 -36.86
N THR A 361 9.75 16.52 -37.70
CA THR A 361 10.30 17.87 -37.95
C THR A 361 9.28 18.84 -38.56
N ASP A 362 8.20 18.34 -39.16
CA ASP A 362 7.10 19.17 -39.68
C ASP A 362 6.26 19.79 -38.53
N VAL A 363 6.36 19.28 -37.29
CA VAL A 363 5.61 19.73 -36.09
C VAL A 363 6.49 19.78 -34.83
N PRO A 364 7.50 20.66 -34.77
CA PRO A 364 8.55 20.62 -33.74
C PRO A 364 8.11 20.84 -32.29
N ASN A 365 6.87 21.31 -32.06
CA ASN A 365 6.31 21.58 -30.73
C ASN A 365 5.22 20.58 -30.33
N LEU A 366 5.13 19.44 -31.02
CA LEU A 366 4.17 18.37 -30.74
C LEU A 366 4.92 17.09 -30.41
N ASP A 367 4.69 16.58 -29.20
CA ASP A 367 5.18 15.28 -28.78
C ASP A 367 4.20 14.19 -29.26
N ILE A 368 4.66 13.34 -30.17
CA ILE A 368 3.87 12.22 -30.68
C ILE A 368 4.21 10.99 -29.86
N VAL A 369 3.22 10.48 -29.13
CA VAL A 369 3.32 9.26 -28.34
C VAL A 369 2.43 8.20 -29.01
N THR A 370 2.93 6.97 -29.15
CA THR A 370 2.12 5.88 -29.71
C THR A 370 1.60 4.96 -28.61
N TYR A 371 0.56 4.18 -28.91
CA TYR A 371 0.06 3.16 -27.99
C TYR A 371 1.12 2.07 -27.70
N ASP A 372 2.02 1.82 -28.66
CA ASP A 372 3.17 0.92 -28.45
C ASP A 372 4.13 1.48 -27.40
N ASP A 373 4.36 2.80 -27.37
CA ASP A 373 5.21 3.44 -26.37
C ASP A 373 4.59 3.37 -24.96
N VAL A 374 3.26 3.57 -24.87
CA VAL A 374 2.50 3.42 -23.61
C VAL A 374 2.56 1.99 -23.09
N LEU A 375 2.34 1.00 -23.95
CA LEU A 375 2.44 -0.41 -23.59
C LEU A 375 3.86 -0.82 -23.20
N ALA A 376 4.87 -0.34 -23.94
CA ALA A 376 6.27 -0.61 -23.63
C ALA A 376 6.62 -0.08 -22.22
N ARG A 377 6.19 1.14 -21.88
CA ARG A 377 6.36 1.73 -20.55
C ARG A 377 5.62 0.92 -19.47
N ALA A 378 4.36 0.56 -19.72
CA ALA A 378 3.55 -0.21 -18.77
C ALA A 378 4.16 -1.60 -18.49
N ARG A 379 4.66 -2.28 -19.52
CA ARG A 379 5.34 -3.58 -19.42
C ARG A 379 6.71 -3.47 -18.74
N ALA A 380 7.45 -2.38 -18.99
CA ALA A 380 8.76 -2.16 -18.36
C ALA A 380 8.68 -2.00 -16.83
N ARG A 381 7.52 -1.57 -16.30
CA ARG A 381 7.26 -1.47 -14.85
C ARG A 381 7.48 -2.81 -14.11
N PHE A 382 7.34 -3.94 -14.79
CA PHE A 382 7.62 -5.28 -14.23
C PHE A 382 9.11 -5.66 -14.20
N ARG A 383 9.96 -5.03 -15.04
CA ARG A 383 11.38 -5.38 -15.15
C ARG A 383 12.28 -4.67 -14.13
N ARG A 384 11.75 -3.65 -13.44
CA ARG A 384 12.49 -2.80 -12.50
C ARG A 384 12.29 -3.18 -11.02
N ARG A 385 11.58 -4.27 -10.71
CA ARG A 385 11.35 -4.74 -9.33
C ARG A 385 11.97 -6.11 -9.10
#